data_AF-A0A7U9R6V6-F1
#
_entry.id   AF-A0A7U9R6V6-F1
#
_cell.length_a   1.000
_cell.length_b   1.000
_cell.length_c   1.000
_cell.angle_alpha   90.00
_cell.angle_beta   90.00
_cell.angle_gamma   90.00
#
_symmetry.space_group_name_H-M   'P 1'
#
loop_
_entity.id
_entity.type
_entity.pdbx_description
1 polymer ?
#
loop_
_entity_poly.entity_id
_entity_poly.type
_entity_poly.pdbx_seq_one_letter_code
_entity_poly.pdbx_strand_id
1 'polypeptide(L)' 'MKISQLSFETIENCGLFNKRAKGNGMVAKWAARNERRNAEALGNTKAGCMADARRYCKRQDI' A
#
# COMPACT_ATOMS: atom_id res chain seq x y z
N MET A 1 -7.55 -7.74 -12.36
CA MET A 1 -8.02 -7.58 -10.96
C MET A 1 -8.71 -6.23 -10.77
N LYS A 2 -9.83 -6.16 -10.04
CA LYS A 2 -10.59 -4.90 -9.82
C LYS A 2 -10.20 -4.21 -8.51
N ILE A 3 -10.26 -2.88 -8.51
CA ILE A 3 -9.98 -2.05 -7.30
C ILE A 3 -10.91 -2.38 -6.13
N SER A 4 -12.16 -2.78 -6.42
CA SER A 4 -13.16 -3.18 -5.43
C SER A 4 -12.84 -4.50 -4.72
N GLN A 5 -11.90 -5.28 -5.26
CA GLN A 5 -11.41 -6.51 -4.64
C GLN A 5 -10.25 -6.26 -3.69
N LEU A 6 -9.80 -5.00 -3.56
CA LEU A 6 -8.71 -4.62 -2.66
C LEU A 6 -9.26 -4.03 -1.35
N SER A 7 -8.71 -4.48 -0.24
CA SER A 7 -8.86 -3.83 1.07
C SER A 7 -7.73 -2.83 1.28
N PHE A 8 -8.02 -1.73 1.97
CA PHE A 8 -7.03 -0.70 2.29
C PHE A 8 -6.83 -0.64 3.79
N GLU A 9 -5.63 -0.91 4.25
CA GLU A 9 -5.27 -0.88 5.67
C GLU A 9 -3.97 -0.11 5.90
N THR A 10 -3.77 0.32 7.15
CA THR A 10 -2.48 0.89 7.56
C THR A 10 -1.60 -0.24 8.10
N ILE A 11 -0.36 -0.27 7.64
CA ILE A 11 0.67 -1.20 8.10
C ILE A 11 1.87 -0.41 8.61
N GLU A 12 2.65 -1.02 9.49
CA GLU A 12 3.98 -0.52 9.80
C GLU A 12 5.03 -1.33 9.04
N ASN A 13 6.01 -0.63 8.48
CA ASN A 13 7.11 -1.24 7.76
C ASN A 13 8.43 -0.66 8.27
N CYS A 14 9.44 -1.51 8.44
CA CYS A 14 10.77 -1.07 8.83
C CYS A 14 11.36 -0.18 7.73
N GLY A 15 11.85 0.98 8.13
CA GLY A 15 12.41 1.99 7.25
C GLY A 15 13.31 2.92 8.02
N LEU A 16 14.42 2.39 8.54
CA LEU A 16 15.38 3.12 9.40
C LEU A 16 15.84 4.46 8.83
N PHE A 17 15.95 4.57 7.50
CA PHE A 17 16.36 5.81 6.82
C PHE A 17 15.18 6.65 6.29
N ASN A 18 13.94 6.25 6.57
CA ASN A 18 12.78 7.03 6.18
C ASN A 18 12.64 8.23 7.11
N LYS A 19 12.59 9.45 6.56
CA LYS A 19 12.38 10.68 7.35
C LYS A 19 11.08 10.71 8.18
N ARG A 20 10.12 9.82 7.88
CA ARG A 20 8.86 9.67 8.64
C ARG A 20 8.91 8.52 9.64
N ALA A 21 10.04 7.82 9.75
CA ALA A 21 10.18 6.74 10.70
C ALA A 21 10.04 7.28 12.11
N LYS A 22 9.35 6.53 12.95
CA LYS A 22 9.33 6.74 14.40
C LYS A 22 10.73 6.47 14.95
N GLY A 23 10.95 6.82 16.23
CA GLY A 23 12.23 6.55 16.91
C GLY A 23 12.66 5.08 16.92
N ASN A 24 11.73 4.15 16.68
CA ASN A 24 11.99 2.71 16.55
C ASN A 24 12.24 2.25 15.10
N GLY A 25 12.40 3.15 14.14
CA GLY A 25 12.66 2.82 12.73
C GLY A 25 11.45 2.36 11.93
N MET A 26 10.26 2.30 12.53
CA MET A 26 9.03 1.89 11.85
C MET A 26 8.34 3.07 11.17
N VAL A 27 7.84 2.85 9.96
CA VAL A 27 7.08 3.84 9.19
C VAL A 27 5.67 3.32 8.91
N ALA A 28 4.67 4.14 9.20
CA ALA A 28 3.29 3.85 8.82
C ALA A 28 3.11 4.06 7.31
N LYS A 29 2.49 3.08 6.65
CA LYS A 29 2.11 3.11 5.23
C LYS A 29 0.69 2.59 5.05
N TRP A 30 0.05 3.01 3.97
CA TRP A 30 -1.15 2.37 3.47
C TRP A 30 -0.78 1.20 2.56
N ALA A 31 -1.49 0.09 2.72
CA ALA A 31 -1.39 -1.07 1.87
C ALA A 31 -2.74 -1.36 1.22
N ALA A 32 -2.74 -1.65 -0.08
CA ALA A 32 -3.86 -2.22 -0.79
C ALA A 32 -3.65 -3.73 -0.90
N ARG A 33 -4.51 -4.54 -0.28
CA ARG A 33 -4.37 -5.99 -0.24
C ARG A 33 -5.47 -6.71 -0.98
N ASN A 34 -5.11 -7.79 -1.69
CA ASN A 34 -6.08 -8.68 -2.30
C ASN A 34 -6.69 -9.65 -1.27
N GLU A 35 -7.61 -10.50 -1.71
CA GLU A 35 -8.29 -11.51 -0.87
C GLU A 35 -7.33 -12.51 -0.19
N ARG A 36 -6.17 -12.75 -0.79
CA ARG A 36 -5.09 -13.59 -0.25
C ARG A 36 -4.18 -12.85 0.74
N ARG A 37 -4.52 -11.60 1.08
CA ARG A 37 -3.73 -10.66 1.90
C ARG A 37 -2.38 -10.27 1.31
N ASN A 38 -2.14 -10.47 0.01
CA ASN A 38 -0.92 -9.95 -0.63
C ASN A 38 -1.04 -8.44 -0.82
N ALA A 39 0.03 -7.70 -0.54
CA ALA A 39 0.07 -6.26 -0.76
C ALA A 39 0.39 -5.95 -2.24
N GLU A 40 -0.60 -5.45 -2.97
CA GLU A 40 -0.51 -5.14 -4.40
C GLU A 40 -0.03 -3.69 -4.64
N ALA A 41 -0.25 -2.81 -3.67
CA ALA A 41 0.28 -1.45 -3.69
C ALA A 41 0.58 -0.95 -2.27
N LEU A 42 1.61 -0.12 -2.14
CA LEU A 42 1.98 0.57 -0.91
C LEU A 42 2.03 2.07 -1.16
N GLY A 43 1.53 2.85 -0.20
CA GLY A 43 1.56 4.31 -0.31
C GLY A 43 1.84 4.98 1.03
N ASN A 44 2.48 6.13 0.94
CA ASN A 44 2.74 7.00 2.09
C ASN A 44 1.46 7.63 2.64
N THR A 45 0.47 7.82 1.76
CA THR A 45 -0.87 8.32 2.05
C THR A 45 -1.90 7.36 1.47
N LYS A 46 -3.12 7.38 1.99
CA LYS A 46 -4.23 6.57 1.46
C LYS A 46 -4.47 6.86 -0.02
N ALA A 47 -4.46 8.15 -0.39
CA ALA A 47 -4.65 8.59 -1.76
C ALA A 47 -3.55 8.09 -2.71
N GLY A 48 -2.28 8.14 -2.30
CA GLY A 48 -1.17 7.61 -3.08
C GLY A 48 -1.28 6.09 -3.27
N CYS A 49 -1.60 5.36 -2.20
CA CYS A 49 -1.83 3.91 -2.26
C CYS A 49 -2.99 3.56 -3.20
N MET A 50 -4.12 4.27 -3.12
CA MET A 50 -5.26 4.08 -4.04
C MET A 50 -4.89 4.38 -5.50
N ALA A 51 -4.08 5.42 -5.75
CA ALA A 51 -3.66 5.77 -7.11
C ALA A 51 -2.78 4.67 -7.72
N ASP A 52 -1.81 4.15 -6.97
CA ASP A 52 -0.96 3.05 -7.44
C ASP A 52 -1.72 1.73 -7.57
N ALA A 53 -2.63 1.43 -6.63
CA ALA A 53 -3.53 0.27 -6.74
C ALA A 53 -4.38 0.34 -8.01
N ARG A 54 -4.94 1.51 -8.36
CA ARG A 54 -5.70 1.71 -9.61
C ARG A 54 -4.82 1.48 -10.84
N ARG A 55 -3.57 1.96 -10.84
CA ARG A 55 -2.62 1.72 -11.94
C ARG A 55 -2.31 0.24 -12.09
N TYR A 56 -2.10 -0.45 -10.98
CA TYR A 56 -1.85 -1.89 -10.97
C TYR A 56 -3.03 -2.70 -11.50
N CYS A 57 -4.25 -2.41 -11.01
CA CYS A 57 -5.48 -3.04 -11.51
C CYS A 57 -5.63 -2.87 -13.03
N LYS A 58 -5.39 -1.67 -13.56
CA LYS A 58 -5.44 -1.39 -15.00
C LYS A 58 -4.41 -2.19 -15.81
N ARG A 59 -3.21 -2.46 -15.26
CA ARG A 59 -2.18 -3.25 -15.93
C ARG A 59 -2.49 -4.74 -15.97
N GLN A 60 -3.26 -5.25 -15.01
CA GLN A 60 -3.72 -6.65 -14.99
C GLN A 60 -4.98 -6.91 -15.83
N ASP A 61 -5.60 -5.87 -16.37
CA ASP A 61 -6.77 -5.96 -17.26
C ASP A 61 -6.35 -6.01 -18.75
N ILE A 62 -5.04 -6.11 -19.00
CA ILE A 62 -4.41 -6.25 -20.32
C ILE A 62 -3.82 -7.65 -20.40
#